data_AF-A0AA51HST5-F1
#
_entry.id   AF-A0AA51HST5-F1
#
_cell.length_a   1.000
_cell.length_b   1.000
_cell.length_c   1.000
_cell.angle_alpha   90.00
_cell.angle_beta   90.00
_cell.angle_gamma   90.00
#
_symmetry.space_group_name_H-M   'P 1'
#
loop_
_entity.id
_entity.type
_entity.pdbx_description
1 polymer ?
#
loop_
_entity_poly.entity_id
_entity_poly.type
_entity_poly.pdbx_seq_one_letter_code
_entity_poly.pdbx_strand_id
1 'polypeptide(L)' 'SKSLRSPSNMFVINLAIFDLIMMVEMPLFIVNSFHQRMVGYRLGCDVYAMLGGFSGIGGAITNAVIAFDRY' A
#
# COMPACT_ATOMS: atom_id res chain seq x y z
N SER A 1 -6.07 -22.40 15.82
CA SER A 1 -5.85 -21.20 14.99
C SER A 1 -6.99 -20.16 15.03
N LYS A 2 -8.05 -20.30 15.86
CA LYS A 2 -9.14 -19.29 15.94
C LYS A 2 -8.90 -18.15 16.94
N SER A 3 -7.87 -18.23 17.78
CA SER A 3 -7.60 -17.27 18.86
C SER A 3 -6.88 -15.98 18.42
N LEU A 4 -6.29 -15.95 17.23
CA LEU A 4 -5.51 -14.81 16.73
C LEU A 4 -6.31 -13.84 15.86
N ARG A 5 -7.55 -14.17 15.51
CA ARG A 5 -8.40 -13.36 14.63
C ARG A 5 -9.20 -12.34 15.47
N SER A 6 -8.49 -11.55 16.27
CA SER A 6 -9.06 -10.38 16.93
C SER A 6 -9.22 -9.23 15.93
N PRO A 7 -10.17 -8.31 16.14
CA PRO A 7 -10.35 -7.15 15.26
C PRO A 7 -9.05 -6.35 15.06
N SER A 8 -8.27 -6.12 16.13
CA SER A 8 -6.97 -5.44 16.06
C SER A 8 -5.97 -6.15 15.15
N ASN A 9 -5.89 -7.49 15.20
CA ASN A 9 -4.98 -8.26 14.34
C ASN A 9 -5.43 -8.25 12.87
N MET A 10 -6.73 -8.11 12.61
CA MET A 10 -7.25 -8.00 11.25
C MET A 10 -6.88 -6.67 10.59
N PHE A 11 -6.83 -5.57 11.36
CA PHE A 11 -6.33 -4.28 10.88
C PHE A 11 -4.83 -4.33 10.57
N VAL A 12 -4.02 -5.01 11.38
CA VAL A 12 -2.59 -5.19 11.11
C VAL A 12 -2.36 -5.99 9.82
N ILE A 13 -3.16 -7.02 9.56
CA ILE A 13 -3.09 -7.77 8.29
C ILE A 13 -3.47 -6.87 7.11
N ASN A 14 -4.51 -6.05 7.25
CA ASN A 14 -4.92 -5.11 6.20
C ASN A 14 -3.83 -4.08 5.89
N LEU A 15 -3.15 -3.58 6.92
CA LEU A 15 -2.00 -2.69 6.77
C LEU A 15 -0.85 -3.38 6.03
N ALA A 16 -0.53 -4.63 6.40
CA ALA A 16 0.50 -5.41 5.73
C ALA A 16 0.20 -5.63 4.24
N ILE A 17 -1.08 -5.77 3.85
CA ILE A 17 -1.47 -5.86 2.44
C ILE A 17 -1.16 -4.54 1.71
N PHE A 18 -1.46 -3.39 2.30
CA PHE A 18 -1.12 -2.10 1.70
C PHE A 18 0.39 -1.88 1.57
N ASP A 19 1.18 -2.30 2.57
CA ASP A 19 2.63 -2.25 2.53
C ASP A 19 3.21 -3.16 1.43
N LEU A 20 2.63 -4.37 1.24
CA LEU A 20 3.03 -5.26 0.16
C LEU A 20 2.73 -4.65 -1.21
N ILE A 21 1.59 -3.97 -1.38
CA ILE A 21 1.25 -3.26 -2.62
C ILE A 21 2.30 -2.17 -2.90
N MET A 22 2.65 -1.35 -1.89
CA MET A 22 3.74 -0.37 -2.05
C MET A 22 5.07 -1.04 -2.42
N MET A 23 5.39 -2.18 -1.81
CA MET A 23 6.63 -2.91 -2.11
C MET A 23 6.69 -3.38 -3.58
N VAL A 24 5.55 -3.76 -4.16
CA VAL A 24 5.43 -4.15 -5.56
C VAL A 24 5.56 -2.96 -6.52
N GLU A 25 5.24 -1.73 -6.07
CA GLU A 25 5.45 -0.52 -6.87
C GLU A 25 6.89 0.00 -6.84
N MET A 26 7.65 -0.35 -5.81
CA MET A 26 9.05 0.05 -5.67
C MET A 26 9.93 -0.27 -6.90
N PRO A 27 9.86 -1.46 -7.54
CA PRO A 27 10.62 -1.73 -8.76
C PRO A 27 10.20 -0.85 -9.94
N LEU A 28 8.91 -0.51 -10.08
CA LEU A 28 8.44 0.43 -11.10
C LEU A 28 9.05 1.82 -10.87
N PHE A 29 9.09 2.28 -9.62
CA PHE A 29 9.74 3.54 -9.27
C PHE A 29 11.24 3.55 -9.61
N ILE A 30 11.96 2.46 -9.31
CA ILE A 30 13.39 2.31 -9.62
C ILE A 30 13.61 2.35 -11.15
N VAL A 31 12.84 1.59 -11.92
CA VAL A 31 12.95 1.55 -13.39
C VAL A 31 12.65 2.91 -14.01
N ASN A 32 11.60 3.59 -13.54
CA ASN A 32 11.23 4.95 -13.96
C ASN A 32 12.34 5.96 -13.66
N SER A 33 13.02 5.81 -12.52
CA SER A 33 14.13 6.67 -12.11
C SER A 33 15.34 6.51 -13.03
N PHE A 34 15.67 5.28 -13.44
CA PHE A 34 16.74 5.01 -14.40
C PHE A 34 16.42 5.55 -15.81
N HIS A 35 15.17 5.44 -16.26
CA HIS A 35 14.75 5.91 -17.59
C HIS A 35 14.42 7.41 -17.63
N GLN A 36 14.43 8.08 -16.46
CA GLN A 36 13.98 9.46 -16.24
C GLN A 36 12.59 9.79 -16.85
N ARG A 37 11.79 8.75 -17.11
CA ARG A 37 10.50 8.81 -17.79
C ARG A 37 9.66 7.63 -17.32
N MET A 38 8.35 7.81 -17.33
CA MET A 38 7.43 6.76 -16.91
C MET A 38 7.34 5.66 -17.97
N VAL A 39 7.79 4.46 -17.60
CA VAL A 39 7.75 3.27 -18.44
C VAL A 39 6.32 2.76 -18.47
N GLY A 40 5.74 2.60 -19.67
CA GLY A 40 4.33 2.26 -19.87
C GLY A 40 3.42 3.42 -20.30
N TYR A 41 3.99 4.58 -20.66
CA TYR A 41 3.27 5.74 -21.18
C TYR A 41 2.10 6.15 -20.25
N ARG A 42 0.88 6.21 -20.78
CA ARG A 42 -0.31 6.71 -20.08
C ARG A 42 -0.91 5.67 -19.13
N LEU A 43 -1.02 4.42 -19.59
CA LEU A 43 -1.53 3.31 -18.77
C LEU A 43 -0.64 3.02 -17.56
N GLY A 44 0.69 3.06 -17.73
CA GLY A 44 1.63 2.89 -16.61
C GLY A 44 1.51 4.01 -15.58
N CYS A 45 1.30 5.25 -16.03
CA CYS A 45 1.06 6.39 -15.15
C CYS A 45 -0.24 6.25 -14.34
N ASP A 46 -1.33 5.91 -15.02
CA ASP A 46 -2.65 5.78 -14.38
C ASP A 46 -2.66 4.64 -13.34
N VAL A 47 -2.05 3.49 -13.67
CA VAL A 47 -1.96 2.35 -12.75
C VAL A 47 -1.08 2.68 -11.55
N TYR A 48 0.09 3.28 -11.75
CA TYR A 48 0.99 3.68 -10.66
C TYR A 48 0.36 4.73 -9.75
N ALA A 49 -0.35 5.71 -10.31
CA ALA A 49 -1.08 6.70 -9.53
C ALA A 49 -2.21 6.06 -8.72
N MET A 50 -2.93 5.10 -9.30
CA MET A 50 -4.03 4.40 -8.63
C MET A 50 -3.53 3.50 -7.49
N LEU A 51 -2.52 2.66 -7.74
CA LEU A 51 -1.96 1.75 -6.75
C LEU A 51 -1.23 2.50 -5.63
N GLY A 52 -0.50 3.56 -5.96
CA GLY A 52 0.16 4.43 -4.98
C GLY A 52 -0.85 5.19 -4.12
N GLY A 53 -1.93 5.67 -4.72
CA GLY A 53 -3.04 6.29 -4.00
C GLY A 53 -3.76 5.32 -3.06
N PHE A 54 -4.06 4.10 -3.53
CA PHE A 54 -4.72 3.08 -2.74
C PHE A 54 -3.89 2.61 -1.55
N SER A 55 -2.61 2.29 -1.78
CA SER A 55 -1.72 1.82 -0.73
C SER A 55 -1.39 2.92 0.29
N GLY A 56 -1.18 4.16 -0.17
CA GLY A 56 -0.93 5.32 0.68
C GLY A 56 -2.11 5.70 1.55
N ILE A 57 -3.27 5.98 0.94
CA ILE A 57 -4.47 6.41 1.69
C ILE A 57 -5.02 5.25 2.53
N GLY A 58 -5.08 4.04 1.96
CA GLY A 58 -5.55 2.85 2.67
C GLY A 58 -4.67 2.48 3.86
N GLY A 59 -3.35 2.57 3.71
CA GLY A 59 -2.39 2.38 4.80
C GLY A 59 -2.55 3.44 5.89
N ALA A 60 -2.67 4.72 5.52
CA ALA A 60 -2.85 5.82 6.48
C ALA A 60 -4.15 5.68 7.30
N ILE A 61 -5.28 5.35 6.66
CA ILE A 61 -6.56 5.11 7.35
C ILE A 61 -6.43 3.92 8.29
N THR A 62 -5.82 2.82 7.84
CA THR A 62 -5.66 1.62 8.67
C THR A 62 -4.77 1.91 9.88
N ASN A 63 -3.70 2.67 9.70
CA ASN A 63 -2.83 3.10 10.79
C ASN A 63 -3.56 4.00 11.80
N ALA A 64 -4.40 4.92 11.31
CA ALA A 64 -5.24 5.75 12.17
C ALA A 64 -6.23 4.91 12.99
N VAL A 65 -6.88 3.93 12.38
CA VAL A 65 -7.81 3.01 13.07
C VAL A 65 -7.08 2.17 14.12
N ILE A 66 -5.88 1.66 13.82
CA ILE A 66 -5.07 0.91 14.81
C ILE A 66 -4.67 1.82 15.98
N ALA A 67 -4.35 3.08 15.72
CA ALA A 67 -4.07 4.05 16.77
C ALA A 67 -5.31 4.27 17.64
N PHE A 68 -6.47 4.53 17.04
CA PHE A 68 -7.75 4.68 17.77
C PHE A 68 -8.14 3.43 18.57
N ASP A 69 -7.92 2.23 18.06
CA ASP A 69 -8.21 0.97 18.75
C ASP A 69 -7.30 0.73 19.97
N ARG A 70 -6.12 1.36 19.99
CA ARG A 70 -5.18 1.31 21.14
C ARG A 70 -5.44 2.37 22.21
N TYR A 71 -6.23 3.40 21.91
CA TYR A 71 -6.62 4.46 22.85
C TYR A 71 -7.95 4.13 23.52
#